data_AF-A0A1V4UD90-F1
#
_entry.id   AF-A0A1V4UD90-F1
#
_cell.length_a   1.000
_cell.length_b   1.000
_cell.length_c   1.000
_cell.angle_alpha   90.00
_cell.angle_beta   90.00
_cell.angle_gamma   90.00
#
_symmetry.space_group_name_H-M   'P 1'
#
loop_
_entity.id
_entity.type
_entity.pdbx_description
1 polymer ?
#
loop_
_entity_poly.entity_id
_entity_poly.type
_entity_poly.pdbx_seq_one_letter_code
_entity_poly.pdbx_strand_id
1 'polypeptide(L)'
;MSRWSLLVSGISGTERDRLLTLFFGYLLISGDPTLLSRISVIHMDYGKMIRDSFEYAKDGLTKNPKTWIMLIVLTLLPVIPFILLVLLMGASLMAYTETDIPASLIATLIMGFVIAFVMALILGAFSMGYLLKILRGEVPLPEVTGFGTMFVDGIKLLVIEIIYLIPVLIILAVTAGAALISALPILMSMPAEPDFEALMPGLMPIIGGMIAGILIAVIAAIILWLLAVVGVVRFARTGKIGEAFNFSAILATIGKIRWGTYILALIIVVAIVAIVEVILSFIPYIGSLILILISPFIMVFMHRYVCILYDSAGNPADPSRSFTP
;
A
#
# COMPACT_ATOMS: atom_id res chain seq x y z
N MET A 1 -22.13 3.95 29.91
CA MET A 1 -21.27 4.39 31.02
C MET A 1 -21.38 3.36 32.12
N SER A 2 -20.30 2.59 32.37
CA SER A 2 -20.31 1.45 33.29
C SER A 2 -20.31 1.95 34.75
N ARG A 3 -20.94 1.16 35.65
CA ARG A 3 -21.08 1.38 37.11
C ARG A 3 -19.80 1.83 37.85
N TRP A 4 -18.62 1.69 37.24
CA TRP A 4 -17.33 2.10 37.79
C TRP A 4 -17.11 3.62 37.81
N SER A 5 -17.64 4.38 36.85
CA SER A 5 -17.44 5.84 36.83
C SER A 5 -18.13 6.57 37.98
N LEU A 6 -19.17 5.97 38.56
CA LEU A 6 -19.92 6.52 39.70
C LEU A 6 -19.26 6.22 41.06
N LEU A 7 -18.39 5.22 41.15
CA LEU A 7 -17.69 4.86 42.40
C LEU A 7 -16.41 5.68 42.64
N VAL A 8 -15.87 6.33 41.60
CA VAL A 8 -14.55 7.00 41.66
C VAL A 8 -14.67 8.53 41.56
N SER A 9 -15.88 9.07 41.38
CA SER A 9 -16.10 10.52 41.22
C SER A 9 -15.93 11.35 42.50
N GLY A 10 -15.61 10.72 43.63
CA GLY A 10 -15.41 11.39 44.92
C GLY A 10 -14.06 11.13 45.59
N ILE A 11 -13.12 10.45 44.93
CA ILE A 11 -11.87 9.99 45.55
C ILE A 11 -10.69 10.88 45.11
N SER A 12 -9.92 11.35 46.10
CA SER A 12 -8.72 12.17 45.92
C SER A 12 -7.67 11.46 45.03
N GLY A 13 -6.87 12.23 44.27
CA GLY A 13 -5.93 11.67 43.27
C GLY A 13 -4.97 10.62 43.86
N THR A 14 -4.51 10.83 45.08
CA THR A 14 -3.60 9.93 45.81
C THR A 14 -4.24 8.61 46.24
N GLU A 15 -5.53 8.60 46.59
CA GLU A 15 -6.26 7.37 46.91
C GLU A 15 -6.62 6.57 45.66
N ARG A 16 -6.87 7.26 44.53
CA ARG A 16 -7.07 6.61 43.23
C ARG A 16 -5.83 5.81 42.82
N ASP A 17 -4.65 6.38 42.97
CA ASP A 17 -3.39 5.73 42.59
C ASP A 17 -3.07 4.53 43.51
N ARG A 18 -3.39 4.63 44.81
CA ARG A 18 -3.30 3.50 45.75
C ARG A 18 -4.26 2.37 45.39
N LEU A 19 -5.50 2.68 45.05
CA LEU A 19 -6.49 1.68 44.64
C LEU A 19 -6.13 1.03 43.31
N LEU A 20 -5.57 1.78 42.36
CA LEU A 20 -5.04 1.24 41.11
C LEU A 20 -3.85 0.32 41.37
N THR A 21 -2.93 0.70 42.26
CA THR A 21 -1.77 -0.13 42.64
C THR A 21 -2.19 -1.41 43.33
N LEU A 22 -3.18 -1.34 44.24
CA LEU A 22 -3.75 -2.51 44.92
C LEU A 22 -4.54 -3.41 43.97
N PHE A 23 -5.27 -2.83 43.02
CA PHE A 23 -5.98 -3.57 41.98
C PHE A 23 -5.01 -4.29 41.03
N PHE A 24 -3.97 -3.62 40.57
CA PHE A 24 -2.90 -4.22 39.77
C PHE A 24 -2.14 -5.31 40.55
N GLY A 25 -1.87 -5.07 41.84
CA GLY A 25 -1.25 -6.06 42.73
C GLY A 25 -2.13 -7.29 42.93
N TYR A 26 -3.41 -7.11 43.22
CA TYR A 26 -4.39 -8.20 43.34
C TYR A 26 -4.50 -8.99 42.03
N LEU A 27 -4.48 -8.31 40.89
CA LEU A 27 -4.64 -8.92 39.58
C LEU A 27 -3.40 -9.75 39.16
N LEU A 28 -2.20 -9.28 39.51
CA LEU A 28 -0.95 -10.05 39.37
C LEU A 28 -0.90 -11.28 40.28
N ILE A 29 -1.44 -11.18 41.50
CA ILE A 29 -1.47 -12.28 42.48
C ILE A 29 -2.56 -13.31 42.14
N SER A 30 -3.68 -12.87 41.56
CA SER A 30 -4.85 -13.73 41.30
C SER A 30 -4.60 -14.83 40.27
N GLY A 31 -3.60 -14.66 39.38
CA GLY A 31 -3.26 -15.65 38.36
C GLY A 31 -4.38 -15.98 37.38
N ASP A 32 -5.48 -15.21 37.38
CA ASP A 32 -6.69 -15.50 36.59
C ASP A 32 -6.39 -15.33 35.08
N PRO A 33 -6.38 -16.42 34.28
CA PRO A 33 -6.07 -16.37 32.86
C PRO A 33 -7.04 -15.49 32.07
N THR A 34 -8.27 -15.30 32.56
CA THR A 34 -9.31 -14.52 31.88
C THR A 34 -9.14 -13.01 32.07
N LEU A 35 -8.55 -12.58 33.19
CA LEU A 35 -8.25 -11.17 33.45
C LEU A 35 -6.89 -10.77 32.86
N LEU A 36 -5.90 -11.67 32.91
CA LEU A 36 -4.61 -11.46 32.26
C LEU A 36 -4.72 -11.45 30.72
N SER A 37 -5.56 -12.29 30.13
CA SER A 37 -5.89 -12.20 28.70
C SER A 37 -6.60 -10.88 28.37
N ARG A 38 -7.50 -10.38 29.22
CA ARG A 38 -8.15 -9.06 29.01
C ARG A 38 -7.19 -7.87 29.09
N ILE A 39 -6.07 -7.97 29.82
CA ILE A 39 -5.01 -6.93 29.83
C ILE A 39 -4.04 -7.12 28.66
N SER A 40 -3.70 -8.36 28.30
CA SER A 40 -2.96 -8.69 27.07
C SER A 40 -3.70 -8.21 25.81
N VAL A 41 -5.03 -8.19 25.82
CA VAL A 41 -5.89 -7.65 24.75
C VAL A 41 -5.70 -6.14 24.52
N ILE A 42 -5.04 -5.40 25.42
CA ILE A 42 -4.84 -3.94 25.28
C ILE A 42 -3.57 -3.57 24.48
N HIS A 43 -2.64 -4.51 24.30
CA HIS A 43 -1.38 -4.27 23.58
C HIS A 43 -1.29 -5.17 22.35
N MET A 44 -1.36 -4.57 21.16
CA MET A 44 -1.13 -5.28 19.92
C MET A 44 0.34 -5.70 19.85
N ASP A 45 0.59 -7.01 19.75
CA ASP A 45 1.95 -7.55 19.66
C ASP A 45 2.46 -7.45 18.21
N TYR A 46 3.04 -6.29 17.89
CA TYR A 46 3.63 -6.03 16.57
C TYR A 46 4.72 -7.05 16.22
N GLY A 47 5.50 -7.50 17.20
CA GLY A 47 6.57 -8.48 17.01
C GLY A 47 6.01 -9.83 16.55
N LYS A 48 4.94 -10.29 17.20
CA LYS A 48 4.21 -11.50 16.77
C LYS A 48 3.62 -11.33 15.38
N MET A 49 3.00 -10.19 15.06
CA MET A 49 2.43 -9.96 13.72
C MET A 49 3.50 -10.02 12.61
N ILE A 50 4.67 -9.40 12.85
CA ILE A 50 5.82 -9.46 11.93
C ILE A 50 6.29 -10.90 11.79
N ARG A 51 6.52 -11.59 12.90
CA ARG A 51 7.00 -12.98 12.89
C ARG A 51 6.03 -13.90 12.15
N ASP A 52 4.74 -13.85 12.46
CA ASP A 52 3.72 -14.70 11.85
C ASP A 52 3.61 -14.43 10.33
N SER A 53 3.73 -13.16 9.91
CA SER A 53 3.72 -12.78 8.49
C SER A 53 4.98 -13.22 7.76
N PHE A 54 6.13 -13.12 8.42
CA PHE A 54 7.42 -13.57 7.90
C PHE A 54 7.47 -15.09 7.77
N GLU A 55 7.01 -15.82 8.80
CA GLU A 55 6.90 -17.27 8.78
C GLU A 55 5.97 -17.74 7.67
N TYR A 56 4.84 -17.06 7.45
CA TYR A 56 3.93 -17.36 6.34
C TYR A 56 4.61 -17.20 4.96
N ALA A 57 5.36 -16.12 4.74
CA ALA A 57 6.10 -15.91 3.49
C ALA A 57 7.25 -16.91 3.33
N LYS A 58 8.01 -17.18 4.40
CA LYS A 58 9.11 -18.15 4.44
C LYS A 58 8.62 -19.58 4.18
N ASP A 59 7.50 -19.97 4.78
CA ASP A 59 6.88 -21.27 4.55
C ASP A 59 6.47 -21.44 3.10
N GLY A 60 5.91 -20.39 2.48
CA GLY A 60 5.64 -20.36 1.05
C GLY A 60 6.87 -20.64 0.19
N LEU A 61 7.97 -19.92 0.45
CA LEU A 61 9.25 -20.08 -0.24
C LEU A 61 9.84 -21.48 -0.08
N THR A 62 9.80 -22.03 1.14
CA THR A 62 10.53 -23.27 1.49
C THR A 62 9.71 -24.55 1.28
N LYS A 63 8.41 -24.52 1.57
CA LYS A 63 7.54 -25.70 1.51
C LYS A 63 6.84 -25.86 0.16
N ASN A 64 6.59 -24.74 -0.55
CA ASN A 64 5.85 -24.72 -1.81
C ASN A 64 6.64 -24.04 -2.94
N PRO A 65 7.80 -24.59 -3.36
CA PRO A 65 8.67 -23.93 -4.36
C PRO A 65 7.97 -23.73 -5.71
N LYS A 66 7.03 -24.61 -6.08
CA LYS A 66 6.20 -24.43 -7.28
C LYS A 66 5.37 -23.15 -7.20
N THR A 67 4.66 -22.94 -6.10
CA THR A 67 3.90 -21.70 -5.84
C THR A 67 4.83 -20.50 -5.88
N TRP A 68 6.01 -20.60 -5.27
CA TRP A 68 6.99 -19.53 -5.27
C TRP A 68 7.47 -19.11 -6.65
N ILE A 69 7.84 -20.07 -7.51
CA ILE A 69 8.23 -19.81 -8.90
C ILE A 69 7.10 -19.10 -9.64
N MET A 70 5.86 -19.54 -9.43
CA MET A 70 4.69 -18.90 -10.04
C MET A 70 4.49 -17.46 -9.52
N LEU A 71 4.81 -17.18 -8.26
CA LEU A 71 4.76 -15.81 -7.73
C LEU A 71 5.81 -14.92 -8.38
N ILE A 72 7.03 -15.42 -8.61
CA ILE A 72 8.05 -14.69 -9.38
C ILE A 72 7.54 -14.39 -10.78
N VAL A 73 6.89 -15.36 -11.45
CA VAL A 73 6.29 -15.13 -12.77
C VAL A 73 5.19 -14.06 -12.69
N LEU A 74 4.32 -14.12 -11.69
CA LEU A 74 3.25 -13.13 -11.50
C LEU A 74 3.78 -11.72 -11.21
N THR A 75 4.85 -11.57 -10.43
CA THR A 75 5.44 -10.25 -10.15
C THR A 75 6.19 -9.68 -11.34
N LEU A 76 6.78 -10.53 -12.18
CA LEU A 76 7.48 -10.11 -13.41
C LEU A 76 6.55 -9.83 -14.59
N LEU A 77 5.36 -10.43 -14.62
CA LEU A 77 4.39 -10.28 -15.71
C LEU A 77 4.12 -8.81 -16.10
N PRO A 78 3.82 -7.88 -15.18
CA PRO A 78 3.62 -6.46 -15.51
C PRO A 78 4.90 -5.73 -15.96
N VAL A 79 6.09 -6.30 -15.72
CA VAL A 79 7.38 -5.71 -16.11
C VAL A 79 7.69 -5.98 -17.59
N ILE A 80 7.16 -7.05 -18.16
CA ILE A 80 7.43 -7.50 -19.54
C ILE A 80 7.16 -6.39 -20.59
N PRO A 81 6.02 -5.67 -20.57
CA PRO A 81 5.77 -4.61 -21.55
C PRO A 81 6.84 -3.50 -21.53
N PHE A 82 7.38 -3.17 -20.35
CA PHE A 82 8.45 -2.18 -20.23
C PHE A 82 9.79 -2.71 -20.73
N ILE A 83 10.11 -3.98 -20.49
CA ILE A 83 11.31 -4.62 -21.07
C ILE A 83 11.24 -4.60 -22.59
N LEU A 84 10.09 -4.98 -23.17
CA LEU A 84 9.87 -4.94 -24.61
C LEU A 84 10.00 -3.52 -25.16
N LEU A 85 9.42 -2.52 -24.48
CA LEU A 85 9.57 -1.12 -24.85
C LEU A 85 11.04 -0.70 -24.83
N VAL A 86 11.80 -1.02 -23.79
CA VAL A 86 13.22 -0.68 -23.69
C VAL A 86 14.05 -1.37 -24.77
N LEU A 87 13.76 -2.63 -25.12
CA LEU A 87 14.46 -3.34 -26.20
C LEU A 87 14.17 -2.73 -27.58
N LEU A 88 12.89 -2.48 -27.87
CA LEU A 88 12.47 -1.83 -29.12
C LEU A 88 13.05 -0.41 -29.23
N MET A 89 13.02 0.34 -28.12
CA MET A 89 13.57 1.69 -28.04
C MET A 89 15.09 1.68 -28.15
N GLY A 90 15.77 0.80 -27.43
CA GLY A 90 17.23 0.65 -27.49
C GLY A 90 17.71 0.37 -28.90
N ALA A 91 17.06 -0.55 -29.62
CA ALA A 91 17.36 -0.80 -31.02
C ALA A 91 17.14 0.44 -31.90
N SER A 92 16.04 1.17 -31.68
CA SER A 92 15.70 2.37 -32.45
C SER A 92 16.69 3.53 -32.20
N LEU A 93 17.11 3.72 -30.95
CA LEU A 93 18.09 4.75 -30.58
C LEU A 93 19.49 4.42 -31.10
N MET A 94 19.88 3.15 -31.10
CA MET A 94 21.19 2.72 -31.63
C MET A 94 21.27 2.80 -33.16
N ALA A 95 20.13 2.69 -33.84
CA ALA A 95 20.03 2.88 -35.29
C ALA A 95 19.94 4.37 -35.70
N TYR A 96 19.76 5.26 -34.73
CA TYR A 96 19.56 6.68 -34.98
C TYR A 96 20.92 7.41 -34.99
N THR A 97 21.30 7.95 -36.15
CA THR A 97 22.62 8.55 -36.39
C THR A 97 22.59 10.07 -36.56
N GLU A 98 21.40 10.67 -36.53
CA GLU A 98 21.20 12.10 -36.72
C GLU A 98 21.37 12.87 -35.40
N THR A 99 21.65 14.17 -35.46
CA THR A 99 21.86 15.00 -34.26
C THR A 99 20.56 15.52 -33.65
N ASP A 100 19.48 15.56 -34.41
CA ASP A 100 18.22 16.23 -34.05
C ASP A 100 17.04 15.26 -33.91
N ILE A 101 16.72 14.86 -32.68
CA ILE A 101 15.68 13.85 -32.40
C ILE A 101 14.35 14.25 -33.06
N PRO A 102 13.86 13.47 -34.05
CA PRO A 102 12.66 13.85 -34.78
C PRO A 102 11.43 13.72 -33.88
N ALA A 103 10.48 14.64 -34.03
CA ALA A 103 9.24 14.65 -33.24
C ALA A 103 8.43 13.34 -33.35
N SER A 104 8.53 12.63 -34.48
CA SER A 104 7.90 11.32 -34.68
C SER A 104 8.47 10.24 -33.75
N LEU A 105 9.77 10.29 -33.45
CA LEU A 105 10.39 9.37 -32.50
C LEU A 105 9.85 9.65 -31.09
N ILE A 106 9.83 10.91 -30.66
CA ILE A 106 9.27 11.33 -29.37
C ILE A 106 7.80 10.88 -29.23
N ALA A 107 6.99 11.09 -30.27
CA ALA A 107 5.59 10.66 -30.28
C ALA A 107 5.47 9.12 -30.15
N THR A 108 6.33 8.37 -30.84
CA THR A 108 6.38 6.90 -30.74
C THR A 108 6.79 6.43 -29.35
N LEU A 109 7.71 7.14 -28.67
CA LEU A 109 8.11 6.84 -27.30
C LEU A 109 6.96 7.04 -26.32
N ILE A 110 6.25 8.17 -26.42
CA ILE A 110 5.09 8.46 -25.57
C ILE A 110 4.01 7.40 -25.79
N MET A 111 3.69 7.09 -27.04
CA MET A 111 2.68 6.09 -27.37
C MET A 111 3.09 4.70 -26.89
N GLY A 112 4.34 4.29 -27.10
CA GLY A 112 4.89 3.02 -26.63
C GLY A 112 4.86 2.90 -25.11
N PHE A 113 5.19 3.98 -24.40
CA PHE A 113 5.09 4.04 -22.94
C PHE A 113 3.65 3.89 -22.45
N VAL A 114 2.70 4.61 -23.06
CA VAL A 114 1.28 4.51 -22.71
C VAL A 114 0.76 3.09 -22.94
N ILE A 115 1.10 2.46 -24.08
CA ILE A 115 0.72 1.07 -24.39
C ILE A 115 1.33 0.12 -23.36
N ALA A 116 2.64 0.25 -23.09
CA ALA A 116 3.34 -0.59 -22.11
C ALA A 116 2.74 -0.43 -20.71
N PHE A 117 2.39 0.78 -20.31
CA PHE A 117 1.77 1.09 -19.03
C PHE A 117 0.38 0.45 -18.91
N VAL A 118 -0.49 0.61 -19.92
CA VAL A 118 -1.82 -0.02 -19.92
C VAL A 118 -1.71 -1.55 -19.89
N MET A 119 -0.80 -2.12 -20.68
CA MET A 119 -0.52 -3.56 -20.66
C MET A 119 -0.01 -4.01 -19.30
N ALA A 120 0.88 -3.26 -18.67
CA ALA A 120 1.40 -3.57 -17.34
C ALA A 120 0.29 -3.55 -16.27
N LEU A 121 -0.66 -2.60 -16.34
CA LEU A 121 -1.81 -2.57 -15.43
C LEU A 121 -2.71 -3.79 -15.61
N ILE A 122 -3.02 -4.16 -16.86
CA ILE A 122 -3.85 -5.34 -17.16
C ILE A 122 -3.14 -6.62 -16.70
N LEU A 123 -1.85 -6.77 -16.99
CA LEU A 123 -1.07 -7.93 -16.56
C LEU A 123 -0.87 -7.98 -15.04
N GLY A 124 -0.73 -6.83 -14.39
CA GLY A 124 -0.67 -6.69 -12.94
C GLY A 124 -1.94 -7.18 -12.23
N ALA A 125 -3.08 -7.26 -12.93
CA ALA A 125 -4.29 -7.85 -12.38
C ALA A 125 -4.07 -9.30 -11.90
N PHE A 126 -3.20 -10.08 -12.53
CA PHE A 126 -2.94 -11.45 -12.06
C PHE A 126 -2.29 -11.49 -10.67
N SER A 127 -1.30 -10.64 -10.42
CA SER A 127 -0.67 -10.56 -9.09
C SER A 127 -1.67 -10.03 -8.08
N MET A 128 -2.37 -8.94 -8.39
CA MET A 128 -3.42 -8.34 -7.54
C MET A 128 -4.53 -9.34 -7.17
N GLY A 129 -4.97 -10.17 -8.12
CA GLY A 129 -5.95 -11.22 -7.88
C GLY A 129 -5.46 -12.29 -6.92
N TYR A 130 -4.19 -12.66 -7.01
CA TYR A 130 -3.58 -13.59 -6.07
C TYR A 130 -3.49 -13.00 -4.64
N LEU A 131 -3.21 -11.70 -4.51
CA LEU A 131 -3.17 -11.01 -3.20
C LEU A 131 -4.48 -11.16 -2.43
N LEU A 132 -5.61 -11.14 -3.14
CA LEU A 132 -6.92 -11.31 -2.52
C LEU A 132 -7.09 -12.68 -1.86
N LYS A 133 -6.42 -13.74 -2.34
CA LYS A 133 -6.42 -15.04 -1.65
C LYS A 133 -5.73 -14.96 -0.28
N ILE A 134 -4.64 -14.20 -0.18
CA ILE A 134 -3.94 -13.96 1.09
C ILE A 134 -4.80 -13.10 2.02
N LEU A 135 -5.44 -12.05 1.48
CA LEU A 135 -6.33 -11.17 2.25
C LEU A 135 -7.66 -11.84 2.64
N ARG A 136 -8.04 -12.93 1.97
CA ARG A 136 -9.08 -13.88 2.41
C ARG A 136 -8.61 -14.77 3.56
N GLY A 137 -7.38 -14.62 4.03
CA GLY A 137 -6.85 -15.29 5.21
C GLY A 137 -6.52 -16.77 5.01
N GLU A 138 -6.34 -17.21 3.77
CA GLU A 138 -6.01 -18.61 3.44
C GLU A 138 -4.68 -19.05 4.07
N VAL A 139 -4.67 -20.21 4.74
CA VAL A 139 -3.50 -20.84 5.38
C VAL A 139 -3.51 -22.34 5.07
N PRO A 140 -2.41 -22.95 4.58
CA PRO A 140 -1.09 -22.36 4.27
C PRO A 140 -1.13 -21.43 3.02
N LEU A 141 0.03 -20.93 2.58
CA LEU A 141 0.12 -20.06 1.39
C LEU A 141 -0.60 -20.70 0.18
N PRO A 142 -1.61 -20.02 -0.41
CA PRO A 142 -2.44 -20.61 -1.45
C PRO A 142 -1.66 -20.86 -2.74
N GLU A 143 -2.09 -21.86 -3.50
CA GLU A 143 -1.48 -22.14 -4.80
C GLU A 143 -1.86 -21.09 -5.86
N VAL A 144 -0.93 -20.82 -6.77
CA VAL A 144 -1.16 -19.97 -7.95
C VAL A 144 -1.93 -20.77 -9.01
N THR A 145 -3.23 -20.96 -8.78
CA THR A 145 -4.18 -21.66 -9.65
C THR A 145 -5.47 -20.87 -9.81
N GLY A 146 -6.27 -21.19 -10.84
CA GLY A 146 -7.51 -20.45 -11.11
C GLY A 146 -7.27 -19.09 -11.76
N PHE A 147 -6.44 -19.03 -12.81
CA PHE A 147 -6.05 -17.78 -13.46
C PHE A 147 -7.22 -16.90 -13.91
N GLY A 148 -8.35 -17.51 -14.34
CA GLY A 148 -9.53 -16.75 -14.73
C GLY A 148 -10.14 -15.98 -13.55
N THR A 149 -10.34 -16.62 -12.40
CA THR A 149 -10.87 -15.95 -11.20
C THR A 149 -9.87 -14.97 -10.62
N MET A 150 -8.57 -15.30 -10.61
CA MET A 150 -7.51 -14.37 -10.21
C MET A 150 -7.50 -13.13 -11.09
N PHE A 151 -7.55 -13.27 -12.42
CA PHE A 151 -7.59 -12.12 -13.32
C PHE A 151 -8.81 -11.23 -13.07
N VAL A 152 -10.00 -11.83 -12.99
CA VAL A 152 -11.25 -11.08 -12.75
C VAL A 152 -11.21 -10.37 -11.39
N ASP A 153 -10.79 -11.06 -10.33
CA ASP A 153 -10.70 -10.46 -9.00
C ASP A 153 -9.61 -9.38 -8.94
N GLY A 154 -8.51 -9.56 -9.67
CA GLY A 154 -7.47 -8.57 -9.86
C GLY A 154 -7.94 -7.31 -10.57
N ILE A 155 -8.75 -7.44 -11.63
CA ILE A 155 -9.36 -6.28 -12.30
C ILE A 155 -10.31 -5.55 -11.36
N LYS A 156 -11.10 -6.27 -10.54
CA LYS A 156 -11.95 -5.63 -9.53
C LYS A 156 -11.11 -4.86 -8.50
N LEU A 157 -9.98 -5.42 -8.06
CA LEU A 157 -9.05 -4.74 -7.15
C LEU A 157 -8.41 -3.50 -7.82
N LEU A 158 -7.97 -3.62 -9.07
CA LEU A 158 -7.44 -2.50 -9.84
C LEU A 158 -8.49 -1.36 -9.97
N VAL A 159 -9.74 -1.68 -10.26
CA VAL A 159 -10.84 -0.70 -10.28
C VAL A 159 -11.02 -0.05 -8.91
N ILE A 160 -10.93 -0.82 -7.83
CA ILE A 160 -11.01 -0.28 -6.46
C ILE A 160 -9.88 0.72 -6.20
N GLU A 161 -8.64 0.34 -6.51
CA GLU A 161 -7.45 1.20 -6.35
C GLU A 161 -7.55 2.47 -7.19
N ILE A 162 -8.01 2.37 -8.44
CA ILE A 162 -8.25 3.54 -9.30
C ILE A 162 -9.29 4.46 -8.67
N ILE A 163 -10.40 3.94 -8.14
CA ILE A 163 -11.43 4.77 -7.50
C ILE A 163 -10.85 5.50 -6.27
N TYR A 164 -10.04 4.82 -5.46
CA TYR A 164 -9.33 5.47 -4.34
C TYR A 164 -8.32 6.53 -4.82
N LEU A 165 -7.78 6.39 -6.02
CA LEU A 165 -6.81 7.31 -6.61
C LEU A 165 -7.46 8.56 -7.24
N ILE A 166 -8.72 8.47 -7.72
CA ILE A 166 -9.42 9.57 -8.42
C ILE A 166 -9.36 10.90 -7.65
N PRO A 167 -9.68 10.99 -6.35
CA PRO A 167 -9.63 12.27 -5.63
C PRO A 167 -8.23 12.89 -5.62
N VAL A 168 -7.19 12.06 -5.50
CA VAL A 168 -5.78 12.49 -5.54
C VAL A 168 -5.43 13.04 -6.93
N LEU A 169 -5.83 12.32 -7.99
CA LEU A 169 -5.60 12.76 -9.37
C LEU A 169 -6.32 14.05 -9.70
N ILE A 170 -7.52 14.27 -9.17
CA ILE A 170 -8.24 15.54 -9.35
C ILE A 170 -7.45 16.68 -8.72
N ILE A 171 -6.95 16.53 -7.49
CA ILE A 171 -6.14 17.57 -6.83
C ILE A 171 -4.87 17.85 -7.64
N LEU A 172 -4.18 16.81 -8.11
CA LEU A 172 -2.98 16.96 -8.94
C LEU A 172 -3.27 17.60 -10.30
N ALA A 173 -4.36 17.21 -10.97
CA ALA A 173 -4.76 17.77 -12.26
C ALA A 173 -5.15 19.25 -12.14
N VAL A 174 -5.88 19.62 -11.09
CA VAL A 174 -6.20 21.03 -10.80
C VAL A 174 -4.93 21.83 -10.50
N THR A 175 -4.02 21.27 -9.69
CA THR A 175 -2.74 21.91 -9.35
C THR A 175 -1.87 22.11 -10.59
N ALA A 176 -1.68 21.06 -11.38
CA ALA A 176 -0.88 21.09 -12.60
C ALA A 176 -1.51 21.99 -13.67
N GLY A 177 -2.84 21.94 -13.83
CA GLY A 177 -3.58 22.78 -14.76
C GLY A 177 -3.47 24.27 -14.41
N ALA A 178 -3.64 24.61 -13.12
CA ALA A 178 -3.47 25.98 -12.64
C ALA A 178 -2.02 26.48 -12.83
N ALA A 179 -1.03 25.63 -12.52
CA ALA A 179 0.38 25.94 -12.72
C ALA A 179 0.70 26.17 -14.20
N LEU A 180 0.20 25.30 -15.09
CA LEU A 180 0.39 25.40 -16.53
C LEU A 180 -0.23 26.70 -17.09
N ILE A 181 -1.47 27.01 -16.75
CA ILE A 181 -2.15 28.24 -17.20
C ILE A 181 -1.40 29.49 -16.70
N SER A 182 -0.89 29.46 -15.47
CA SER A 182 -0.14 30.58 -14.89
C SER A 182 1.25 30.73 -15.51
N ALA A 183 1.88 29.62 -15.90
CA ALA A 183 3.20 29.62 -16.55
C ALA A 183 3.11 29.95 -18.04
N LEU A 184 1.96 29.74 -18.68
CA LEU A 184 1.80 29.87 -20.13
C LEU A 184 2.24 31.24 -20.69
N PRO A 185 1.88 32.40 -20.10
CA PRO A 185 2.35 33.70 -20.58
C PRO A 185 3.87 33.84 -20.50
N ILE A 186 4.48 33.29 -19.45
CA ILE A 186 5.94 33.31 -19.23
C ILE A 186 6.63 32.45 -20.29
N LEU A 187 6.10 31.25 -20.56
CA LEU A 187 6.62 30.34 -21.57
C LEU A 187 6.48 30.92 -22.99
N MET A 188 5.37 31.59 -23.30
CA MET A 188 5.12 32.19 -24.62
C MET A 188 5.96 33.44 -24.91
N SER A 189 6.40 34.13 -23.86
CA SER A 189 7.25 35.34 -23.96
C SER A 189 8.73 35.06 -23.69
N MET A 190 9.11 33.78 -23.55
CA MET A 190 10.48 33.39 -23.25
C MET A 190 11.42 33.66 -24.44
N PRO A 191 12.49 34.44 -24.26
CA PRO A 191 13.49 34.66 -25.31
C PRO A 191 14.36 33.40 -25.51
N ALA A 192 15.05 33.32 -26.65
CA ALA A 192 15.93 32.18 -26.98
C ALA A 192 17.05 31.94 -25.95
N GLU A 193 17.52 33.01 -25.30
CA GLU A 193 18.43 32.96 -24.16
C GLU A 193 17.70 33.50 -22.92
N PRO A 194 17.05 32.63 -22.13
CA PRO A 194 16.29 33.06 -20.96
C PRO A 194 17.22 33.49 -19.82
N ASP A 195 17.02 34.71 -19.33
CA ASP A 195 17.58 35.16 -18.05
C ASP A 195 16.75 34.60 -16.90
N PHE A 196 17.24 33.51 -16.31
CA PHE A 196 16.57 32.83 -15.20
C PHE A 196 16.39 33.71 -13.96
N GLU A 197 17.29 34.68 -13.73
CA GLU A 197 17.19 35.58 -12.58
C GLU A 197 15.99 36.52 -12.73
N ALA A 198 15.76 37.03 -13.95
CA ALA A 198 14.61 37.87 -14.28
C ALA A 198 13.28 37.10 -14.28
N LEU A 199 13.29 35.79 -14.57
CA LEU A 199 12.09 34.94 -14.57
C LEU A 199 11.68 34.46 -13.18
N MET A 200 12.62 34.36 -12.25
CA MET A 200 12.40 33.79 -10.93
C MET A 200 11.24 34.45 -10.15
N PRO A 201 11.08 35.79 -10.11
CA PRO A 201 9.96 36.43 -9.43
C PRO A 201 8.59 36.02 -9.96
N GLY A 202 8.48 35.73 -11.26
CA GLY A 202 7.25 35.25 -11.90
C GLY A 202 6.99 33.77 -11.68
N LEU A 203 8.05 32.96 -11.59
CA LEU A 203 7.96 31.51 -11.37
C LEU A 203 7.74 31.13 -9.89
N MET A 204 8.26 31.91 -8.94
CA MET A 204 8.18 31.62 -7.51
C MET A 204 6.74 31.44 -7.00
N PRO A 205 5.76 32.28 -7.35
CA PRO A 205 4.36 32.06 -6.99
C PRO A 205 3.78 30.76 -7.57
N ILE A 206 4.16 30.40 -8.80
CA ILE A 206 3.72 29.17 -9.47
C ILE A 206 4.28 27.95 -8.75
N ILE A 207 5.59 27.95 -8.48
CA ILE A 207 6.27 26.89 -7.72
C ILE A 207 5.66 26.76 -6.32
N GLY A 208 5.44 27.88 -5.63
CA GLY A 208 4.78 27.88 -4.32
C GLY A 208 3.38 27.28 -4.35
N GLY A 209 2.57 27.64 -5.36
CA GLY A 209 1.26 27.05 -5.60
C GLY A 209 1.31 25.54 -5.90
N MET A 210 2.27 25.10 -6.72
CA MET A 210 2.51 23.69 -7.02
C MET A 210 2.88 22.89 -5.78
N ILE A 211 3.83 23.38 -4.97
CA ILE A 211 4.23 22.72 -3.72
C ILE A 211 3.04 22.59 -2.78
N ALA A 212 2.25 23.66 -2.61
CA ALA A 212 1.06 23.62 -1.77
C ALA A 212 0.03 22.59 -2.28
N GLY A 213 -0.26 22.58 -3.59
CA GLY A 213 -1.19 21.63 -4.19
C GLY A 213 -0.70 20.17 -4.09
N ILE A 214 0.60 19.92 -4.30
CA ILE A 214 1.22 18.61 -4.13
C ILE A 214 1.14 18.16 -2.67
N LEU A 215 1.41 19.03 -1.70
CA LEU A 215 1.28 18.70 -0.27
C LEU A 215 -0.14 18.31 0.09
N ILE A 216 -1.15 19.02 -0.42
CA ILE A 216 -2.56 18.67 -0.23
C ILE A 216 -2.86 17.30 -0.85
N ALA A 217 -2.37 17.02 -2.07
CA ALA A 217 -2.54 15.74 -2.72
C ALA A 217 -1.88 14.59 -1.94
N VAL A 218 -0.69 14.81 -1.38
CA VAL A 218 0.03 13.83 -0.54
C VAL A 218 -0.76 13.52 0.73
N ILE A 219 -1.29 14.54 1.41
CA ILE A 219 -2.12 14.34 2.61
C ILE A 219 -3.38 13.53 2.27
N ALA A 220 -4.07 13.88 1.17
CA ALA A 220 -5.23 13.15 0.70
C ALA A 220 -4.89 11.69 0.33
N ALA A 221 -3.76 11.47 -0.35
CA ALA A 221 -3.27 10.14 -0.72
C ALA A 221 -2.98 9.28 0.52
N ILE A 222 -2.33 9.83 1.55
CA ILE A 222 -2.07 9.12 2.80
C ILE A 222 -3.39 8.74 3.49
N ILE A 223 -4.34 9.67 3.59
CA ILE A 223 -5.64 9.40 4.22
C ILE A 223 -6.39 8.29 3.46
N LEU A 224 -6.46 8.40 2.13
CA LEU A 224 -7.15 7.43 1.30
C LEU A 224 -6.45 6.06 1.31
N TRP A 225 -5.12 6.02 1.34
CA TRP A 225 -4.34 4.80 1.49
C TRP A 225 -4.63 4.10 2.83
N LEU A 226 -4.66 4.86 3.94
CA LEU A 226 -5.02 4.33 5.26
C LEU A 226 -6.42 3.70 5.26
N LEU A 227 -7.38 4.26 4.52
CA LEU A 227 -8.71 3.69 4.40
C LEU A 227 -8.75 2.48 3.44
N ALA A 228 -7.99 2.55 2.35
CA ALA A 228 -7.92 1.52 1.31
C ALA A 228 -7.38 0.19 1.85
N VAL A 229 -6.39 0.20 2.75
CA VAL A 229 -5.84 -1.02 3.37
C VAL A 229 -6.95 -1.88 3.99
N VAL A 230 -7.87 -1.28 4.76
CA VAL A 230 -9.01 -1.99 5.34
C VAL A 230 -10.11 -2.25 4.31
N GLY A 231 -10.38 -1.30 3.41
CA GLY A 231 -11.37 -1.44 2.34
C GLY A 231 -11.08 -2.66 1.44
N VAL A 232 -9.84 -2.83 1.01
CA VAL A 232 -9.41 -3.95 0.17
C VAL A 232 -9.59 -5.29 0.90
N VAL A 233 -9.27 -5.37 2.20
CA VAL A 233 -9.55 -6.59 2.99
C VAL A 233 -11.05 -6.85 3.06
N ARG A 234 -11.88 -5.84 3.33
CA ARG A 234 -13.35 -6.01 3.34
C ARG A 234 -13.87 -6.53 2.02
N PHE A 235 -13.37 -6.02 0.90
CA PHE A 235 -13.69 -6.55 -0.42
C PHE A 235 -13.25 -8.01 -0.56
N ALA A 236 -12.02 -8.35 -0.17
CA ALA A 236 -11.50 -9.71 -0.23
C ALA A 236 -12.37 -10.70 0.57
N ARG A 237 -12.83 -10.30 1.76
CA ARG A 237 -13.64 -11.13 2.68
C ARG A 237 -15.11 -11.24 2.28
N THR A 238 -15.66 -10.21 1.65
CA THR A 238 -17.10 -10.14 1.33
C THR A 238 -17.42 -10.48 -0.11
N GLY A 239 -16.45 -10.36 -1.02
CA GLY A 239 -16.62 -10.51 -2.47
C GLY A 239 -17.37 -9.36 -3.14
N LYS A 240 -17.76 -8.32 -2.39
CA LYS A 240 -18.57 -7.20 -2.88
C LYS A 240 -17.71 -5.94 -3.02
N ILE A 241 -17.61 -5.38 -4.22
CA ILE A 241 -16.83 -4.16 -4.49
C ILE A 241 -17.28 -3.00 -3.61
N GLY A 242 -18.58 -2.85 -3.36
CA GLY A 242 -19.12 -1.77 -2.52
C GLY A 242 -18.61 -1.80 -1.07
N GLU A 243 -18.21 -2.96 -0.55
CA GLU A 243 -17.63 -3.07 0.79
C GLU A 243 -16.22 -2.48 0.88
N ALA A 244 -15.53 -2.33 -0.25
CA ALA A 244 -14.28 -1.58 -0.31
C ALA A 244 -14.48 -0.10 0.02
N PHE A 245 -15.67 0.45 -0.21
CA PHE A 245 -15.97 1.88 -0.05
C PHE A 245 -16.95 2.14 1.09
N ASN A 246 -17.25 1.13 1.90
CA ASN A 246 -18.12 1.29 3.07
C ASN A 246 -17.35 2.00 4.19
N PHE A 247 -17.15 3.32 4.04
CA PHE A 247 -16.33 4.13 4.93
C PHE A 247 -16.79 4.05 6.38
N SER A 248 -18.09 4.00 6.64
CA SER A 248 -18.62 3.81 7.99
C SER A 248 -18.08 2.52 8.63
N ALA A 249 -18.15 1.42 7.89
CA ALA A 249 -17.69 0.13 8.40
C ALA A 249 -16.16 0.00 8.41
N ILE A 250 -15.45 0.68 7.51
CA ILE A 250 -13.98 0.80 7.51
C ILE A 250 -13.51 1.56 8.75
N LEU A 251 -14.06 2.75 9.00
CA LEU A 251 -13.74 3.58 10.16
C LEU A 251 -14.10 2.86 11.46
N ALA A 252 -15.19 2.09 11.49
CA ALA A 252 -15.54 1.25 12.64
C ALA A 252 -14.50 0.15 12.89
N THR A 253 -14.02 -0.54 11.84
CA THR A 253 -12.94 -1.53 11.98
C THR A 253 -11.65 -0.89 12.50
N ILE A 254 -11.22 0.24 11.93
CA ILE A 254 -10.03 0.96 12.40
C ILE A 254 -10.22 1.43 13.86
N GLY A 255 -11.42 1.90 14.20
CA GLY A 255 -11.78 2.30 15.56
C GLY A 255 -11.66 1.16 16.57
N LYS A 256 -12.03 -0.08 16.19
CA LYS A 256 -11.85 -1.28 17.02
C LYS A 256 -10.36 -1.62 17.25
N ILE A 257 -9.52 -1.48 16.22
CA ILE A 257 -8.06 -1.67 16.32
C ILE A 257 -7.40 -0.54 17.13
N ARG A 258 -8.05 0.64 17.17
CA ARG A 258 -7.56 1.94 17.65
C ARG A 258 -6.63 2.60 16.64
N TRP A 259 -6.94 3.84 16.25
CA TRP A 259 -6.22 4.60 15.21
C TRP A 259 -4.69 4.66 15.42
N GLY A 260 -4.22 4.98 16.62
CA GLY A 260 -2.78 5.08 16.88
C GLY A 260 -2.06 3.73 16.70
N THR A 261 -2.69 2.65 17.18
CA THR A 261 -2.18 1.28 17.06
C THR A 261 -2.19 0.80 15.60
N TYR A 262 -3.26 1.12 14.87
CA TYR A 262 -3.38 0.85 13.43
C TYR A 262 -2.30 1.56 12.61
N ILE A 263 -2.15 2.87 12.80
CA ILE A 263 -1.16 3.69 12.10
C ILE A 263 0.26 3.21 12.44
N LEU A 264 0.54 2.95 13.72
CA LEU A 264 1.85 2.46 14.14
C LEU A 264 2.19 1.10 13.50
N ALA A 265 1.23 0.18 13.40
CA ALA A 265 1.44 -1.08 12.68
C ALA A 265 1.82 -0.86 11.21
N LEU A 266 1.11 0.02 10.52
CA LEU A 266 1.41 0.34 9.13
C LEU A 266 2.76 1.05 8.97
N ILE A 267 3.11 1.96 9.87
CA ILE A 267 4.43 2.60 9.88
C ILE A 267 5.54 1.57 10.07
N ILE A 268 5.39 0.66 11.04
CA ILE A 268 6.40 -0.37 11.33
C ILE A 268 6.64 -1.24 10.09
N VAL A 269 5.58 -1.76 9.48
CA VAL A 269 5.73 -2.68 8.34
C VAL A 269 6.30 -1.97 7.11
N VAL A 270 5.85 -0.73 6.83
CA VAL A 270 6.39 0.09 5.73
C VAL A 270 7.85 0.46 6.00
N ALA A 271 8.22 0.81 7.23
CA ALA A 271 9.60 1.13 7.59
C ALA A 271 10.53 -0.08 7.40
N ILE A 272 10.09 -1.28 7.80
CA ILE A 272 10.88 -2.51 7.59
C ILE A 272 11.14 -2.74 6.10
N VAL A 273 10.10 -2.67 5.27
CA VAL A 273 10.23 -2.86 3.81
C VAL A 273 11.11 -1.77 3.19
N ALA A 274 10.89 -0.51 3.56
CA ALA A 274 11.68 0.61 3.06
C ALA A 274 13.17 0.47 3.43
N ILE A 275 13.50 0.02 4.65
CA ILE A 275 14.89 -0.24 5.04
C ILE A 275 15.52 -1.33 4.16
N VAL A 276 14.79 -2.42 3.91
CA VAL A 276 15.28 -3.51 3.04
C VAL A 276 15.53 -3.00 1.62
N GLU A 277 14.60 -2.24 1.05
CA GLU A 277 14.73 -1.68 -0.30
C GLU A 277 15.89 -0.67 -0.40
N VAL A 278 16.04 0.22 0.59
CA VAL A 278 17.15 1.18 0.66
C VAL A 278 18.49 0.46 0.75
N ILE A 279 18.62 -0.57 1.60
CA ILE A 279 19.84 -1.37 1.70
C ILE A 279 20.18 -2.03 0.37
N LEU A 280 19.20 -2.62 -0.31
CA LEU A 280 19.39 -3.24 -1.62
C LEU A 280 19.76 -2.21 -2.70
N SER A 281 19.24 -0.98 -2.61
CA SER A 281 19.56 0.10 -3.57
C SER A 281 21.03 0.53 -3.55
N PHE A 282 21.74 0.32 -2.42
CA PHE A 282 23.17 0.60 -2.31
C PHE A 282 24.07 -0.42 -3.04
N ILE A 283 23.49 -1.52 -3.55
CA ILE A 283 24.22 -2.55 -4.31
C ILE A 283 23.85 -2.38 -5.80
N PRO A 284 24.68 -1.71 -6.62
CA PRO A 284 24.37 -1.52 -8.04
C PRO A 284 24.24 -2.86 -8.78
N TYR A 285 23.27 -2.96 -9.68
CA TYR A 285 22.95 -4.13 -10.53
C TYR A 285 22.54 -5.41 -9.78
N ILE A 286 23.32 -5.86 -8.80
CA ILE A 286 23.02 -7.06 -8.01
C ILE A 286 21.84 -6.80 -7.05
N GLY A 287 21.75 -5.60 -6.49
CA GLY A 287 20.64 -5.22 -5.61
C GLY A 287 19.28 -5.29 -6.30
N SER A 288 19.19 -4.83 -7.56
CA SER A 288 17.94 -4.91 -8.34
C SER A 288 17.60 -6.36 -8.72
N LEU A 289 18.59 -7.20 -9.03
CA LEU A 289 18.36 -8.64 -9.27
C LEU A 289 17.86 -9.36 -8.01
N ILE A 290 18.45 -9.06 -6.85
CA ILE A 290 18.01 -9.60 -5.56
C ILE A 290 16.60 -9.11 -5.24
N LEU A 291 16.29 -7.83 -5.50
CA LEU A 291 14.97 -7.26 -5.27
C LEU A 291 13.90 -7.97 -6.09
N ILE A 292 14.19 -8.34 -7.35
CA ILE A 292 13.26 -9.14 -8.17
C ILE A 292 12.96 -10.48 -7.51
N LEU A 293 13.98 -11.18 -7.00
CA LEU A 293 13.80 -12.48 -6.34
C LEU A 293 13.09 -12.39 -4.97
N ILE A 294 13.31 -11.29 -4.25
CA ILE A 294 12.68 -11.01 -2.94
C ILE A 294 11.30 -10.36 -3.08
N SER A 295 10.97 -9.78 -4.25
CA SER A 295 9.68 -9.10 -4.48
C SER A 295 8.45 -9.94 -4.10
N PRO A 296 8.30 -11.23 -4.48
CA PRO A 296 7.17 -12.03 -4.01
C PRO A 296 7.16 -12.25 -2.49
N PHE A 297 8.33 -12.23 -1.84
CA PHE A 297 8.43 -12.32 -0.39
C PHE A 297 7.87 -11.09 0.29
N ILE A 298 8.31 -9.90 -0.12
CA ILE A 298 7.80 -8.62 0.41
C ILE A 298 6.30 -8.55 0.17
N MET A 299 5.85 -8.92 -1.04
CA MET A 299 4.45 -8.94 -1.42
C MET A 299 3.61 -9.82 -0.48
N VAL A 300 3.98 -11.09 -0.30
CA VAL A 300 3.27 -12.05 0.56
C VAL A 300 3.30 -11.61 2.03
N PHE A 301 4.46 -11.16 2.51
CA PHE A 301 4.65 -10.66 3.87
C PHE A 301 3.71 -9.48 4.19
N MET A 302 3.69 -8.46 3.32
CA MET A 302 2.87 -7.25 3.52
C MET A 302 1.37 -7.58 3.57
N HIS A 303 0.89 -8.42 2.65
CA HIS A 303 -0.53 -8.77 2.60
C HIS A 303 -0.94 -9.67 3.76
N ARG A 304 -0.07 -10.57 4.19
CA ARG A 304 -0.33 -11.35 5.40
C ARG A 304 -0.35 -10.47 6.65
N TYR A 305 0.56 -9.49 6.74
CA TYR A 305 0.59 -8.53 7.83
C TYR A 305 -0.71 -7.72 7.91
N VAL A 306 -1.18 -7.20 6.77
CA VAL A 306 -2.46 -6.50 6.67
C VAL A 306 -3.65 -7.39 7.04
N CYS A 307 -3.63 -8.67 6.63
CA CYS A 307 -4.65 -9.65 7.02
C CYS A 307 -4.71 -9.82 8.54
N ILE A 308 -3.57 -10.02 9.21
CA ILE A 308 -3.51 -10.19 10.68
C ILE A 308 -3.92 -8.90 11.39
N LEU A 309 -3.51 -7.74 10.86
CA LEU A 309 -3.90 -6.43 11.39
C LEU A 309 -5.42 -6.25 11.34
N TYR A 310 -6.06 -6.60 10.23
CA TYR A 310 -7.52 -6.55 10.10
C TYR A 310 -8.22 -7.52 11.06
N ASP A 311 -7.70 -8.75 11.18
CA ASP A 311 -8.28 -9.79 12.03
C ASP A 311 -8.20 -9.43 13.52
N SER A 312 -7.20 -8.62 13.92
CA SER A 312 -7.07 -8.08 15.29
C SER A 312 -8.28 -7.25 15.75
N ALA A 313 -9.09 -6.74 14.81
CA ALA A 313 -10.35 -6.05 15.09
C ALA A 313 -11.50 -6.98 15.54
N GLY A 314 -11.24 -8.29 15.66
CA GLY A 314 -12.26 -9.31 15.96
C GLY A 314 -13.05 -9.75 14.73
N ASN A 315 -12.46 -9.67 13.54
CA ASN A 315 -13.06 -10.12 12.28
C ASN A 315 -12.26 -11.30 11.70
N PRO A 316 -12.23 -12.48 12.36
CA PRO A 316 -11.41 -13.59 11.91
C PRO A 316 -11.86 -14.10 10.53
N ALA A 317 -10.92 -14.71 9.80
CA ALA A 317 -11.19 -15.40 8.55
C ALA A 317 -12.31 -16.45 8.68
N ASP A 318 -13.23 -16.51 7.72
CA ASP A 318 -14.21 -17.60 7.59
C ASP A 318 -13.58 -18.75 6.77
N PRO A 319 -13.28 -19.92 7.38
CA PRO A 319 -12.66 -21.04 6.67
C PRO A 319 -13.52 -21.64 5.56
N SER A 320 -14.82 -21.34 5.53
CA SER A 320 -15.79 -21.92 4.58
C SER A 320 -15.92 -21.16 3.25
N ARG A 321 -15.27 -20.00 3.12
CA ARG A 321 -15.33 -19.13 1.93
C ARG A 321 -14.08 -19.15 1.05
N SER A 322 -13.35 -20.26 0.99
CA SER A 322 -12.58 -20.54 -0.23
C SER A 322 -13.60 -20.72 -1.35
N PHE A 323 -13.60 -19.81 -2.34
CA PHE A 323 -14.41 -20.04 -3.54
C PHE A 323 -13.86 -21.32 -4.18
N THR A 324 -14.56 -22.42 -3.94
CA THR A 324 -14.46 -23.61 -4.77
C THR A 324 -14.87 -23.20 -6.19
N PRO A 325 -14.21 -23.80 -7.21
CA PRO A 325 -14.12 -23.28 -8.57
C PRO A 325 -15.45 -22.89 -9.23
#